data_AF-U1MYK8-F1
#
_entry.id   AF-U1MYK8-F1
#
_cell.length_a   1.000
_cell.length_b   1.000
_cell.length_c   1.000
_cell.angle_alpha   90.00
_cell.angle_beta   90.00
_cell.angle_gamma   90.00
#
_symmetry.space_group_name_H-M   'P 1'
#
loop_
_entity.id
_entity.type
_entity.pdbx_description
1 polymer ?
#
loop_
_entity_poly.entity_id
_entity_poly.type
_entity_poly.pdbx_seq_one_letter_code
_entity_poly.pdbx_strand_id
1 'polypeptide(L)'
;MRRAGKALIAPLRSGNGPNKFQLSAVDTATTTHDGDSGWAKRPPATIGCPRCGNDILQHNAYDDIDCPRCVASFNADEFSELELRGLTCPVCRDEMVHGQRHPEAFDIVEWATCDSCRYHWEFKHSYS
;
A
#
# COMPACT_ATOMS: atom_id res chain seq x y z
N MET A 1 -64.94 -42.87 25.29
CA MET A 1 -64.63 -41.76 26.21
C MET A 1 -63.38 -41.03 25.73
N ARG A 2 -63.42 -39.68 25.74
CA ARG A 2 -62.31 -38.70 25.80
C ARG A 2 -61.44 -38.57 24.52
N ARG A 3 -61.86 -37.72 23.58
CA ARG A 3 -61.64 -36.24 23.43
C ARG A 3 -60.24 -35.86 22.91
N ALA A 4 -60.22 -35.48 21.64
CA ALA A 4 -59.18 -34.70 20.98
C ALA A 4 -59.03 -33.31 21.63
N GLY A 5 -57.80 -32.92 21.95
CA GLY A 5 -57.47 -31.70 22.67
C GLY A 5 -56.60 -30.76 21.84
N LYS A 6 -57.29 -29.91 21.08
CA LYS A 6 -57.00 -28.49 20.77
C LYS A 6 -55.55 -27.98 20.89
N ALA A 7 -55.04 -27.51 19.76
CA ALA A 7 -53.92 -26.59 19.63
C ALA A 7 -54.15 -25.29 20.42
N LEU A 8 -53.11 -24.81 21.11
CA LEU A 8 -53.01 -23.46 21.64
C LEU A 8 -51.74 -22.80 21.13
N ILE A 9 -52.01 -21.86 20.24
CA ILE A 9 -51.21 -20.77 19.68
C ILE A 9 -50.37 -20.08 20.76
N ALA A 10 -49.05 -20.01 20.57
CA ALA A 10 -48.21 -19.03 21.23
C ALA A 10 -48.17 -17.73 20.39
N PRO A 11 -48.12 -16.54 21.01
CA PRO A 11 -48.39 -15.29 20.32
C PRO A 11 -47.26 -14.84 19.39
N LEU A 12 -47.68 -14.28 18.25
CA LEU A 12 -46.88 -13.50 17.30
C LEU A 12 -46.07 -12.42 18.03
N ARG A 13 -44.75 -12.56 18.09
CA ARG A 13 -43.86 -11.43 18.35
C ARG A 13 -43.38 -10.87 17.02
N SER A 14 -43.90 -9.67 16.76
CA SER A 14 -43.44 -8.61 15.86
C SER A 14 -42.02 -8.79 15.32
N GLY A 15 -41.90 -8.85 13.99
CA GLY A 15 -40.63 -8.85 13.27
C GLY A 15 -40.02 -7.45 13.18
N ASN A 16 -38.69 -7.40 13.33
CA ASN A 16 -37.82 -6.45 12.65
C ASN A 16 -36.42 -7.06 12.62
N GLY A 17 -36.04 -7.58 11.45
CA GLY A 17 -34.68 -8.03 11.19
C GLY A 17 -34.50 -8.40 9.73
N PRO A 18 -34.31 -7.43 8.81
CA PRO A 18 -33.50 -7.71 7.65
C PRO A 18 -32.05 -7.76 8.20
N ASN A 19 -31.30 -8.84 8.01
CA ASN A 19 -30.69 -9.10 6.73
C ASN A 19 -30.18 -10.54 6.73
N LYS A 20 -30.43 -11.21 5.61
CA LYS A 20 -29.54 -12.25 5.11
C LYS A 20 -28.16 -11.62 4.90
N PHE A 21 -27.31 -11.59 5.91
CA PHE A 21 -25.89 -11.44 5.66
C PHE A 21 -25.39 -12.81 5.19
N GLN A 22 -25.51 -13.05 3.88
CA GLN A 22 -24.51 -13.85 3.20
C GLN A 22 -23.19 -13.10 3.42
N LEU A 23 -22.29 -13.68 4.21
CA LEU A 23 -20.88 -13.31 4.19
C LEU A 23 -20.31 -13.73 2.84
N SER A 24 -20.70 -13.02 1.78
CA SER A 24 -19.99 -12.96 0.52
C SER A 24 -18.94 -11.87 0.65
N ALA A 25 -17.91 -12.18 1.41
CA ALA A 25 -16.59 -11.60 1.26
C ALA A 25 -15.66 -12.69 1.77
N VAL A 26 -15.34 -13.64 0.89
CA VAL A 26 -14.02 -14.25 0.98
C VAL A 26 -13.10 -13.05 0.87
N ASP A 27 -12.55 -12.66 2.03
CA ASP A 27 -11.38 -11.80 2.10
C ASP A 27 -10.49 -12.21 0.94
N THR A 28 -10.31 -11.30 0.00
CA THR A 28 -9.31 -11.46 -1.05
C THR A 28 -7.97 -11.47 -0.33
N ALA A 29 -7.61 -12.63 0.23
CA ALA A 29 -6.28 -12.98 0.64
C ALA A 29 -5.46 -13.00 -0.64
N THR A 30 -5.09 -11.81 -1.10
CA THR A 30 -3.98 -11.67 -2.01
C THR A 30 -2.79 -12.04 -1.16
N THR A 31 -2.35 -13.29 -1.24
CA THR A 31 -1.02 -13.66 -0.81
C THR A 31 -0.06 -12.77 -1.58
N THR A 32 0.34 -11.65 -0.99
CA THR A 32 1.53 -10.90 -1.42
C THR A 32 2.66 -11.90 -1.36
N HIS A 33 3.10 -12.39 -2.52
CA HIS A 33 3.99 -13.56 -2.57
C HIS A 33 5.42 -13.22 -2.18
N ASP A 34 5.83 -11.95 -2.21
CA ASP A 34 7.06 -11.45 -1.61
C ASP A 34 6.85 -9.96 -1.31
N GLY A 35 6.82 -9.61 -0.03
CA GLY A 35 6.67 -8.23 0.41
C GLY A 35 7.87 -7.80 1.26
N ASP A 36 8.40 -6.62 0.99
CA ASP A 36 9.46 -6.03 1.81
C ASP A 36 8.92 -4.89 2.66
N SER A 37 9.62 -4.58 3.74
CA SER A 37 9.29 -3.44 4.58
C SER A 37 10.53 -2.68 5.06
N GLY A 38 10.32 -1.40 5.33
CA GLY A 38 11.33 -0.48 5.84
C GLY A 38 12.10 0.27 4.76
N TRP A 39 12.67 1.42 5.15
CA TRP A 39 13.36 2.35 4.25
C TRP A 39 14.53 1.71 3.51
N ALA A 40 15.33 0.88 4.20
CA ALA A 40 16.49 0.20 3.62
C ALA A 40 16.16 -0.67 2.40
N LYS A 41 14.91 -1.15 2.30
CA LYS A 41 14.44 -2.00 1.21
C LYS A 41 13.52 -1.26 0.23
N ARG A 42 13.50 0.08 0.27
CA ARG A 42 12.68 0.88 -0.64
C ARG A 42 13.03 0.52 -2.09
N PRO A 43 12.02 0.29 -2.95
CA PRO A 43 12.24 0.09 -4.38
C PRO A 43 13.09 1.20 -5.01
N PRO A 44 13.81 0.91 -6.10
CA PRO A 44 14.50 1.93 -6.87
C PRO A 44 13.56 3.08 -7.26
N ALA A 45 14.02 4.30 -7.03
CA ALA A 45 13.22 5.50 -7.24
C ALA A 45 13.73 6.30 -8.44
N THR A 46 12.79 6.81 -9.23
CA THR A 46 13.06 7.82 -10.25
C THR A 46 12.73 9.18 -9.68
N ILE A 47 13.72 10.06 -9.63
CA ILE A 47 13.66 11.36 -8.99
C ILE A 47 13.86 12.45 -10.03
N GLY A 48 13.08 13.52 -9.97
CA GLY A 48 13.27 14.71 -10.78
C GLY A 48 14.44 15.56 -10.27
N CYS A 49 15.44 15.80 -11.12
CA CYS A 49 16.53 16.72 -10.80
C CYS A 49 15.99 18.16 -10.68
N PRO A 50 16.14 18.85 -9.53
CA PRO A 50 15.62 20.20 -9.36
C PRO A 50 16.38 21.25 -10.18
N ARG A 51 17.61 20.96 -10.62
CA ARG A 51 18.44 21.89 -11.39
C ARG A 51 18.20 21.85 -12.89
N CYS A 52 17.92 20.68 -13.46
CA CYS A 52 17.82 20.51 -14.92
C CYS A 52 16.59 19.73 -15.40
N GLY A 53 15.74 19.26 -14.47
CA GLY A 53 14.52 18.52 -14.76
C GLY A 53 14.71 17.08 -15.25
N ASN A 54 15.96 16.59 -15.34
CA ASN A 54 16.27 15.22 -15.79
C ASN A 54 15.86 14.19 -14.74
N ASP A 55 15.48 13.00 -15.19
CA ASP A 55 15.27 11.84 -14.31
C ASP A 55 16.59 11.32 -13.75
N ILE A 56 16.61 11.01 -12.46
CA ILE A 56 17.72 10.39 -11.75
C ILE A 56 17.23 9.07 -11.17
N LEU A 57 17.92 7.97 -11.48
CA LEU A 57 17.63 6.69 -10.88
C LEU A 57 18.46 6.53 -9.60
N GLN A 58 17.79 6.46 -8.47
CA GLN A 58 18.40 6.11 -7.19
C GLN A 58 18.11 4.63 -6.90
N HIS A 59 19.14 3.78 -7.01
CA HIS A 59 19.00 2.33 -6.88
C HIS A 59 18.69 1.89 -5.44
N ASN A 60 19.48 2.31 -4.46
CA ASN A 60 19.23 2.02 -3.04
C ASN A 60 18.83 3.28 -2.27
N ALA A 61 18.07 3.10 -1.20
CA ALA A 61 17.51 4.22 -0.42
C ALA A 61 18.55 5.08 0.32
N TYR A 62 19.77 4.57 0.48
CA TYR A 62 20.87 5.26 1.18
C TYR A 62 21.99 5.72 0.24
N ASP A 63 21.83 5.50 -1.07
CA ASP A 63 22.80 5.98 -2.05
C ASP A 63 22.61 7.49 -2.25
N ASP A 64 23.71 8.20 -2.49
CA ASP A 64 23.67 9.56 -2.97
C ASP A 64 23.00 9.62 -4.36
N ILE A 65 22.40 10.78 -4.66
CA ILE A 65 21.57 11.02 -5.83
C ILE A 65 22.35 11.92 -6.78
N ASP A 66 23.06 11.29 -7.71
CA ASP A 66 23.86 12.00 -8.70
C ASP A 66 23.11 12.17 -10.02
N CYS A 67 22.90 13.42 -10.44
CA CYS A 67 22.29 13.71 -11.72
C CYS A 67 23.29 13.46 -12.87
N PRO A 68 23.02 12.50 -13.78
CA PRO A 68 23.95 12.17 -14.87
C PRO A 68 24.04 13.28 -15.92
N ARG A 69 23.10 14.24 -15.92
CA ARG A 69 23.03 15.32 -16.91
C ARG A 69 23.77 16.58 -16.48
N CYS A 70 23.54 17.06 -15.26
CA CYS A 70 24.08 18.34 -14.79
C CYS A 70 25.13 18.20 -13.69
N VAL A 71 25.46 16.97 -13.28
CA VAL A 71 26.47 16.65 -12.25
C VAL A 71 26.14 17.27 -10.88
N ALA A 72 24.86 17.58 -10.66
CA ALA A 72 24.37 17.89 -9.32
C ALA A 72 24.36 16.60 -8.49
N SER A 73 24.75 16.70 -7.23
CA SER A 73 24.74 15.61 -6.27
C SER A 73 23.90 16.05 -5.07
N PHE A 74 23.09 15.13 -4.56
CA PHE A 74 22.28 15.30 -3.37
C PHE A 74 22.51 14.07 -2.48
N ASN A 75 22.54 14.27 -1.18
CA ASN A 75 22.68 13.18 -0.22
C ASN A 75 21.36 12.39 -0.11
N ALA A 76 21.45 11.17 0.44
CA ALA A 76 20.27 10.32 0.62
C ALA A 76 19.20 10.92 1.57
N ASP A 77 19.59 11.75 2.53
CA ASP A 77 18.67 12.44 3.45
C ASP A 77 17.89 13.59 2.78
N GLU A 78 18.40 14.14 1.68
CA GLU A 78 17.70 15.16 0.89
C GLU A 78 16.57 14.55 0.04
N PHE A 79 16.40 13.23 0.01
CA PHE A 79 15.40 12.55 -0.83
C PHE A 79 13.98 13.11 -0.66
N SER A 80 13.55 13.41 0.58
CA SER A 80 12.21 13.93 0.86
C SER A 80 11.95 15.33 0.28
N GLU A 81 13.01 16.06 -0.04
CA GLU A 81 12.94 17.41 -0.63
C GLU A 81 12.86 17.36 -2.16
N LEU A 82 13.08 16.19 -2.76
CA LEU A 82 13.14 16.00 -4.20
C LEU A 82 11.81 15.45 -4.75
N GLU A 83 11.53 15.78 -6.01
CA GLU A 83 10.33 15.29 -6.70
C GLU A 83 10.46 13.79 -6.99
N LEU A 84 9.70 12.95 -6.28
CA LEU A 84 9.54 11.54 -6.64
C LEU A 84 8.62 11.42 -7.87
N ARG A 85 9.16 10.90 -8.97
CA ARG A 85 8.41 10.70 -10.23
C ARG A 85 7.81 9.31 -10.35
N GLY A 86 8.46 8.31 -9.76
CA GLY A 86 7.98 6.93 -9.79
C GLY A 86 8.87 5.99 -9.01
N LEU A 87 8.33 4.80 -8.73
CA LEU A 87 9.06 3.67 -8.15
C LEU A 87 9.07 2.51 -9.14
N THR A 88 10.21 1.83 -9.25
CA THR A 88 10.38 0.68 -10.15
C THR A 88 10.40 -0.61 -9.35
N CYS A 89 9.64 -1.61 -9.78
CA CYS A 89 9.59 -2.90 -9.12
C CYS A 89 10.96 -3.60 -9.17
N PRO A 90 11.55 -3.99 -8.01
CA PRO A 90 12.85 -4.66 -8.01
C PRO A 90 12.81 -6.07 -8.62
N VAL A 91 11.62 -6.68 -8.72
CA VAL A 91 11.43 -8.04 -9.24
C VAL A 91 11.25 -8.05 -10.76
N CYS A 92 10.24 -7.34 -11.27
CA CYS A 92 9.86 -7.38 -12.69
C CYS A 92 10.23 -6.11 -13.47
N ARG A 93 10.70 -5.04 -12.80
CA ARG A 93 11.08 -3.74 -13.36
C ARG A 93 9.94 -2.90 -13.94
N ASP A 94 8.70 -3.32 -13.72
CA ASP A 94 7.54 -2.48 -14.05
C ASP A 94 7.39 -1.33 -13.05
N GLU A 95 6.75 -0.25 -13.49
CA GLU A 95 6.39 0.86 -12.63
C GLU A 95 5.40 0.41 -11.56
N MET A 96 5.60 0.91 -10.33
CA MET A 96 4.78 0.58 -9.18
C MET A 96 3.79 1.70 -8.90
N VAL A 97 2.57 1.33 -8.52
CA VAL A 97 1.62 2.26 -7.92
C VAL A 97 2.08 2.56 -6.50
N HIS A 98 2.16 3.83 -6.11
CA HIS A 98 2.69 4.21 -4.81
C HIS A 98 1.92 5.38 -4.19
N GLY A 99 2.16 5.63 -2.90
CA GLY A 99 1.52 6.74 -2.21
C GLY A 99 1.97 6.96 -0.78
N GLN A 100 1.29 7.88 -0.12
CA GLN A 100 1.45 8.23 1.29
C GLN A 100 0.18 7.81 2.05
N ARG A 101 0.35 7.30 3.26
CA ARG A 101 -0.74 7.02 4.21
C ARG A 101 -0.97 8.21 5.16
N HIS A 102 0.11 8.90 5.55
CA HIS A 102 0.13 9.99 6.52
C HIS A 102 0.91 11.19 5.96
N PRO A 103 0.36 11.91 4.96
CA PRO A 103 1.00 13.07 4.35
C PRO A 103 1.28 14.21 5.35
N GLU A 104 0.56 14.27 6.47
CA GLU A 104 0.77 15.26 7.52
C GLU A 104 1.95 14.95 8.45
N ALA A 105 2.46 13.71 8.41
CA ALA A 105 3.53 13.23 9.28
C ALA A 105 4.83 12.95 8.53
N PHE A 106 4.75 12.59 7.24
CA PHE A 106 5.89 12.19 6.44
C PHE A 106 5.81 12.76 5.02
N ASP A 107 6.88 13.42 4.59
CA ASP A 107 7.04 13.93 3.22
C ASP A 107 7.64 12.87 2.26
N ILE A 108 7.61 11.59 2.64
CA ILE A 108 8.17 10.47 1.87
C ILE A 108 7.09 9.50 1.42
N VAL A 109 7.36 8.75 0.36
CA VAL A 109 6.51 7.62 -0.05
C VAL A 109 6.47 6.55 1.05
N GLU A 110 5.27 6.09 1.40
CA GLU A 110 5.06 5.14 2.49
C GLU A 110 4.66 3.75 2.03
N TRP A 111 4.22 3.59 0.80
CA TRP A 111 3.91 2.27 0.24
C TRP A 111 4.02 2.26 -1.27
N ALA A 112 4.27 1.08 -1.82
CA ALA A 112 4.28 0.83 -3.25
C ALA A 112 3.83 -0.61 -3.55
N THR A 113 3.02 -0.79 -4.59
CA THR A 113 2.54 -2.09 -5.05
C THR A 113 2.78 -2.22 -6.54
N CYS A 114 3.36 -3.34 -6.96
CA CYS A 114 3.47 -3.71 -8.36
C CYS A 114 2.25 -4.54 -8.76
N ASP A 115 1.48 -4.08 -9.75
CA ASP A 115 0.31 -4.82 -10.23
C ASP A 115 0.68 -6.06 -11.06
N SER A 116 1.85 -6.05 -11.70
CA SER A 116 2.30 -7.13 -12.58
C SER A 116 2.73 -8.40 -11.84
N CYS A 117 3.53 -8.26 -10.78
CA CYS A 117 4.04 -9.40 -10.01
C CYS A 117 3.49 -9.47 -8.58
N ARG A 118 2.62 -8.53 -8.19
CA ARG A 118 2.02 -8.45 -6.85
C ARG A 118 3.02 -8.23 -5.71
N TYR A 119 4.24 -7.79 -6.03
CA TYR A 119 5.22 -7.34 -5.05
C TYR A 119 4.71 -6.10 -4.32
N HIS A 120 4.86 -6.06 -3.01
CA HIS A 120 4.45 -4.93 -2.18
C HIS A 120 5.60 -4.50 -1.28
N TRP A 121 5.81 -3.19 -1.20
CA TRP A 121 6.71 -2.58 -0.24
C TRP A 121 5.95 -1.61 0.64
N GLU A 122 6.28 -1.59 1.93
CA GLU A 122 5.75 -0.59 2.86
C GLU A 122 6.84 0.01 3.76
N PHE A 123 6.69 1.29 4.05
CA PHE A 123 7.49 1.99 5.04
C PHE A 123 7.08 1.53 6.43
N LYS A 124 8.06 1.07 7.20
CA LYS A 124 7.84 0.61 8.57
C LYS A 124 7.98 1.80 9.52
N HIS A 125 6.86 2.29 10.05
CA HIS A 125 6.87 3.23 11.17
C HIS A 125 7.38 2.51 12.42
N SER A 126 8.58 2.85 12.89
CA SER A 126 9.02 2.45 14.21
C SER A 126 8.29 3.30 15.26
N TYR A 127 7.02 3.00 15.51
CA TYR A 127 6.39 3.42 16.77
C TYR A 127 6.81 2.41 17.85
N SER A 128 7.81 2.81 18.65
CA SER A 128 8.17 2.19 19.92
C SER A 128 8.49 3.30 20.92
#